data_AF-A0AAW1MIZ1-F1
#
_entry.id   AF-A0AAW1MIZ1-F1
#
_cell.length_a   1.000
_cell.length_b   1.000
_cell.length_c   1.000
_cell.angle_alpha   90.00
_cell.angle_beta   90.00
_cell.angle_gamma   90.00
#
_symmetry.space_group_name_H-M   'P 1'
#
loop_
_entity.id
_entity.type
_entity.pdbx_description
1 polymer ?
#
loop_
_entity_poly.entity_id
_entity_poly.type
_entity_poly.pdbx_seq_one_letter_code
_entity_poly.pdbx_strand_id
1 'polypeptide(L)'
;MVEEEMRLRLADGSLQIAEKKGWMVEEEMRLRLADGSLRKPDLVMAQGDTIVVCDVTIVWEGPNPLTMAYHQKVAYYSQQPVLDAIHDRFPGRSVVVLRTTLSF
;
A
#
# COMPACT_ATOMS: atom_id res chain seq x y z
N MET A 1 -10.61 -16.26 -7.75
CA MET A 1 -11.82 -15.48 -7.42
C MET A 1 -11.90 -15.15 -5.93
N VAL A 2 -11.64 -16.08 -5.01
CA VAL A 2 -11.76 -15.84 -3.56
C VAL A 2 -10.74 -14.82 -3.00
N GLU A 3 -9.47 -14.90 -3.41
CA GLU A 3 -8.41 -14.01 -2.88
C GLU A 3 -8.64 -12.54 -3.24
N GLU A 4 -8.98 -12.26 -4.50
CA GLU A 4 -9.21 -10.89 -4.97
C GLU A 4 -10.42 -10.24 -4.29
N GLU A 5 -11.52 -10.98 -4.13
CA GLU A 5 -12.69 -10.49 -3.39
C GLU A 5 -12.35 -10.17 -1.93
N MET A 6 -11.53 -11.01 -1.29
CA MET A 6 -11.12 -10.77 0.08
C MET A 6 -10.17 -9.58 0.21
N ARG A 7 -9.23 -9.43 -0.74
CA ARG A 7 -8.33 -8.27 -0.84
C ARG A 7 -9.13 -6.97 -0.90
N LEU A 8 -10.13 -6.92 -1.80
CA LEU A 8 -11.01 -5.78 -1.96
C LEU A 8 -11.80 -5.48 -0.68
N ARG A 9 -12.35 -6.50 -0.01
CA ARG A 9 -13.09 -6.30 1.26
C ARG A 9 -12.23 -5.71 2.38
N LEU A 10 -10.95 -6.10 2.45
CA LEU A 10 -10.02 -5.58 3.46
C LEU A 10 -9.58 -4.16 3.15
N ALA A 11 -9.36 -3.85 1.87
CA ALA A 11 -9.09 -2.50 1.41
C ALA A 11 -10.29 -1.59 1.72
N ASP A 12 -11.51 -2.01 1.38
CA ASP A 12 -12.75 -1.26 1.65
C ASP A 12 -12.97 -1.04 3.16
N GLY A 13 -12.73 -2.06 4.00
CA GLY A 13 -12.79 -1.89 5.45
C GLY A 13 -11.77 -0.88 5.99
N SER A 14 -10.56 -0.86 5.42
CA SER A 14 -9.51 0.10 5.80
C SER A 14 -9.84 1.53 5.34
N LEU A 15 -10.37 1.67 4.12
CA LEU A 15 -10.86 2.93 3.55
C LEU A 15 -11.91 3.56 4.47
N GLN A 16 -12.99 2.82 4.78
CA GLN A 16 -14.08 3.33 5.61
C GLN A 16 -13.62 3.79 7.00
N ILE A 17 -12.66 3.08 7.60
CA ILE A 17 -12.10 3.47 8.91
C ILE A 17 -11.24 4.73 8.78
N ALA A 18 -10.40 4.80 7.74
CA ALA A 18 -9.51 5.93 7.50
C ALA A 18 -10.30 7.22 7.20
N GLU A 19 -11.31 7.15 6.33
CA GLU A 19 -12.20 8.28 6.02
C GLU A 19 -12.96 8.78 7.25
N LYS A 20 -13.52 7.87 8.06
CA LYS A 20 -14.17 8.22 9.34
C LYS A 20 -13.24 8.94 10.31
N LYS A 21 -11.94 8.67 10.23
CA LYS A 21 -10.89 9.33 11.02
C LYS A 21 -10.31 10.59 10.35
N GLY A 22 -10.90 11.03 9.23
CA GLY A 22 -10.49 12.23 8.51
C GLY A 22 -9.18 12.07 7.73
N TRP A 23 -8.80 10.84 7.36
CA TRP A 23 -7.70 10.62 6.43
C TRP A 23 -8.19 10.85 5.00
N MET A 24 -7.33 11.45 4.17
CA MET A 24 -7.52 11.42 2.73
C MET A 24 -7.06 10.05 2.23
N VAL A 25 -7.86 9.38 1.41
CA VAL A 25 -7.54 8.05 0.89
C VAL A 25 -7.64 8.06 -0.63
N GLU A 26 -6.65 7.45 -1.28
CA GLU A 26 -6.66 7.16 -2.70
C GLU A 26 -6.56 5.65 -2.91
N GLU A 27 -7.60 5.07 -3.52
CA GLU A 27 -7.62 3.68 -3.94
C GLU A 27 -6.82 3.47 -5.22
N GLU A 28 -6.09 2.35 -5.28
CA GLU A 28 -5.46 1.86 -6.50
C GLU A 28 -4.57 2.92 -7.21
N MET A 29 -3.89 3.75 -6.42
CA MET A 29 -3.09 4.88 -6.89
C MET A 29 -2.07 4.42 -7.95
N ARG A 30 -2.05 5.11 -9.09
CA ARG A 30 -1.09 4.85 -10.17
C ARG A 30 0.16 5.72 -9.99
N LEU A 31 1.22 5.11 -9.46
CA LEU A 31 2.54 5.73 -9.30
C LEU A 31 3.40 5.43 -10.52
N ARG A 32 3.56 6.41 -11.42
CA ARG A 32 4.47 6.30 -12.56
C ARG A 32 5.87 6.68 -12.10
N LEU A 33 6.83 5.79 -12.29
CA LEU A 33 8.22 6.01 -11.94
C LEU A 33 8.99 6.66 -13.10
N ALA A 34 10.15 7.23 -12.82
CA ALA A 34 11.00 7.90 -13.81
C ALA A 34 11.46 6.98 -14.96
N ASP A 35 11.59 5.68 -14.70
CA ASP A 35 11.93 4.67 -15.71
C ASP A 35 10.72 4.28 -16.60
N GLY A 36 9.57 4.91 -16.41
CA GLY A 36 8.32 4.63 -17.11
C GLY A 36 7.53 3.46 -16.54
N SER A 37 8.05 2.74 -15.54
CA SER A 37 7.33 1.65 -14.90
C SER A 37 6.19 2.16 -14.01
N LEU A 38 5.18 1.31 -13.82
CA LEU A 38 4.01 1.61 -12.99
C LEU A 38 4.09 0.83 -11.68
N ARG A 39 3.76 1.50 -10.58
CA ARG A 39 3.45 0.88 -9.29
C ARG A 39 2.02 1.21 -8.92
N LYS A 40 1.33 0.24 -8.33
CA LYS A 40 -0.10 0.35 -8.02
C LYS A 40 -0.37 -0.27 -6.64
N PRO A 41 -0.10 0.47 -5.56
CA PRO A 41 -0.56 0.06 -4.23
C PRO A 41 -2.09 0.04 -4.17
N ASP A 42 -2.62 -0.74 -3.23
CA ASP A 42 -4.06 -0.90 -3.05
C ASP A 42 -4.69 0.36 -2.47
N LEU A 43 -4.02 0.96 -1.49
CA LEU A 43 -4.43 2.19 -0.84
C LEU A 43 -3.22 3.08 -0.57
N VAL A 44 -3.39 4.38 -0.77
CA VAL A 44 -2.49 5.40 -0.22
C VAL A 44 -3.32 6.34 0.63
N MET A 45 -2.98 6.42 1.91
CA MET A 45 -3.70 7.24 2.89
C MET A 45 -2.80 8.39 3.33
N ALA A 46 -3.35 9.58 3.54
CA ALA A 46 -2.59 10.71 4.07
C ALA A 46 -3.36 11.45 5.17
N GLN A 47 -2.64 11.84 6.21
CA GLN A 47 -3.14 12.69 7.29
C GLN A 47 -2.01 13.54 7.85
N GLY A 48 -2.22 14.86 7.90
CA GLY A 48 -1.17 15.82 8.26
C GLY A 48 0.07 15.63 7.40
N ASP A 49 1.22 15.41 8.06
CA ASP A 49 2.51 15.21 7.40
C ASP A 49 2.84 13.73 7.17
N THR A 50 1.90 12.82 7.37
CA THR A 50 2.14 11.38 7.20
C THR A 50 1.37 10.83 6.00
N ILE A 51 2.07 10.04 5.20
CA ILE A 51 1.51 9.20 4.14
C ILE A 51 1.72 7.76 4.53
N VAL A 52 0.68 6.94 4.39
CA VAL A 52 0.72 5.50 4.56
C VAL A 52 0.42 4.84 3.22
N VAL A 53 1.40 4.14 2.68
CA VAL A 53 1.17 3.22 1.55
C VAL A 53 0.73 1.89 2.15
N CYS A 54 -0.40 1.36 1.70
CA CYS A 54 -0.94 0.08 2.14
C CYS A 54 -1.19 -0.81 0.93
N ASP A 55 -0.66 -2.03 1.02
CA ASP A 55 -0.83 -3.08 0.02
C ASP A 55 -1.31 -4.32 0.77
N VAL A 56 -2.46 -4.85 0.36
CA VAL A 56 -3.05 -6.04 0.97
C VAL A 56 -2.54 -7.24 0.21
N THR A 57 -2.04 -8.22 0.95
CA THR A 57 -1.68 -9.49 0.32
C THR A 57 -2.15 -10.67 1.15
N ILE A 58 -2.66 -11.64 0.42
CA ILE A 58 -3.06 -12.93 0.96
C ILE A 58 -1.96 -13.91 0.57
N VAL A 59 -1.46 -14.65 1.55
CA VAL A 59 -0.39 -15.62 1.36
C VAL A 59 -0.88 -16.96 1.89
N TRP A 60 -0.90 -17.98 1.04
CA TRP A 60 -1.09 -19.36 1.51
C TRP A 60 0.19 -19.84 2.21
N GLU A 61 0.07 -20.59 3.31
CA GLU A 61 1.22 -21.15 4.05
C GLU A 61 1.97 -22.23 3.25
N GLY A 62 2.61 -21.81 2.15
CA GLY A 62 3.53 -22.60 1.34
C GLY A 62 4.99 -22.23 1.63
N PRO A 63 5.92 -22.40 0.67
CA PRO A 63 7.35 -22.15 0.90
C PRO A 63 7.72 -20.68 1.15
N ASN A 64 6.77 -19.74 1.01
CA ASN A 64 6.97 -18.32 1.21
C ASN A 64 6.23 -17.85 2.47
N PRO A 65 6.92 -17.70 3.61
CA PRO A 65 6.28 -17.26 4.85
C PRO A 65 5.68 -15.85 4.75
N LEU A 66 4.65 -15.60 5.55
CA LEU A 66 3.99 -14.29 5.70
C LEU A 66 4.99 -13.15 5.92
N THR A 67 5.99 -13.39 6.78
CA THR A 67 7.05 -12.43 7.11
C THR A 67 7.95 -12.11 5.92
N MET A 68 8.30 -13.12 5.13
CA MET A 68 9.11 -12.92 3.94
C MET A 68 8.35 -12.13 2.89
N ALA A 69 7.09 -12.50 2.66
CA ALA A 69 6.21 -11.70 1.82
C ALA A 69 6.26 -10.26 2.33
N TYR A 70 5.92 -10.01 3.61
CA TYR A 70 5.88 -8.68 4.24
C TYR A 70 7.11 -7.85 3.88
N HIS A 71 8.31 -8.37 4.16
CA HIS A 71 9.56 -7.66 3.90
C HIS A 71 9.79 -7.36 2.42
N GLN A 72 9.39 -8.25 1.50
CA GLN A 72 9.51 -8.00 0.07
C GLN A 72 8.69 -6.79 -0.39
N LYS A 73 7.44 -6.64 0.10
CA LYS A 73 6.61 -5.48 -0.28
C LYS A 73 7.08 -4.18 0.37
N VAL A 74 7.51 -4.24 1.62
CA VAL A 74 8.15 -3.07 2.26
C VAL A 74 9.37 -2.66 1.45
N ALA A 75 10.28 -3.59 1.13
CA ALA A 75 11.45 -3.31 0.30
C ALA A 75 11.07 -2.82 -1.10
N TYR A 76 9.97 -3.31 -1.68
CA TYR A 76 9.49 -2.92 -3.01
C TYR A 76 8.98 -1.48 -3.06
N TYR A 77 8.24 -1.02 -2.05
CA TYR A 77 7.71 0.35 -2.01
C TYR A 77 8.63 1.35 -1.31
N SER A 78 9.61 0.89 -0.54
CA SER A 78 10.64 1.74 0.06
C SER A 78 11.79 2.09 -0.90
N GLN A 79 11.70 1.70 -2.18
CA GLN A 79 12.68 2.09 -3.18
C GLN A 79 12.56 3.59 -3.48
N GLN A 80 13.71 4.29 -3.58
CA GLN A 80 13.74 5.74 -3.81
C GLN A 80 12.85 6.21 -4.96
N PRO A 81 12.84 5.56 -6.15
CA PRO A 81 11.98 6.01 -7.25
C PRO A 81 10.48 5.99 -6.91
N VAL A 82 10.06 5.09 -6.03
CA VAL A 82 8.68 5.00 -5.56
C VAL A 82 8.38 6.11 -4.56
N LEU A 83 9.31 6.35 -3.63
CA LEU A 83 9.19 7.44 -2.66
C LEU A 83 9.14 8.80 -3.35
N ASP A 84 9.97 9.01 -4.37
CA ASP A 84 9.95 10.22 -5.21
C ASP A 84 8.59 10.42 -5.87
N ALA A 85 8.05 9.36 -6.50
CA ALA A 85 6.73 9.42 -7.13
C ALA A 85 5.59 9.72 -6.14
N ILE A 86 5.72 9.26 -4.89
CA ILE A 86 4.78 9.59 -3.81
C ILE A 86 4.95 11.04 -3.36
N HIS A 87 6.18 11.52 -3.20
CA HIS A 87 6.48 12.90 -2.80
C HIS A 87 6.08 13.92 -3.86
N ASP A 88 6.21 13.60 -5.16
CA ASP A 88 5.72 14.46 -6.25
C ASP A 88 4.20 14.71 -6.13
N ARG A 89 3.47 13.71 -5.65
CA ARG A 89 2.01 13.80 -5.44
C ARG A 89 1.64 14.40 -4.09
N PHE A 90 2.49 14.23 -3.09
CA PHE A 90 2.28 14.67 -1.72
C PHE A 90 3.53 15.38 -1.16
N PRO A 91 3.81 16.59 -1.65
CA PRO A 91 5.03 17.30 -1.31
C PRO A 91 5.10 17.64 0.19
N GLY A 92 6.29 17.50 0.78
CA GLY A 92 6.57 17.89 2.16
C GLY A 92 6.07 16.93 3.25
N ARG A 93 5.51 15.77 2.89
CA ARG A 93 5.03 14.77 3.85
C ARG A 93 5.97 13.58 3.96
N SER A 94 6.06 13.00 5.15
CA SER A 94 6.82 11.77 5.45
C SER A 94 6.06 10.53 4.98
N VAL A 95 6.76 9.60 4.32
CA VAL A 95 6.18 8.34 3.84
C VAL A 95 6.48 7.22 4.81
N VAL A 96 5.42 6.52 5.22
CA VAL A 96 5.48 5.27 5.97
C VAL A 96 4.88 4.17 5.09
N VAL A 97 5.66 3.12 4.83
CA VAL A 97 5.17 1.96 4.08
C VAL A 97 4.67 0.93 5.08
N LEU A 98 3.36 0.68 5.08
CA LEU A 98 2.73 -0.36 5.88
C LEU A 98 2.17 -1.46 4.98
N ARG A 99 2.04 -2.67 5.52
CA ARG A 99 1.42 -3.77 4.80
C ARG A 99 0.53 -4.58 5.72
N THR A 100 -0.68 -4.84 5.24
CA THR A 100 -1.59 -5.80 5.86
C THR A 100 -1.45 -7.13 5.13
N THR A 101 -1.04 -8.17 5.85
CA THR A 101 -0.86 -9.51 5.27
C THR A 101 -1.73 -10.50 6.02
N LEU A 102 -2.46 -11.35 5.31
CA LEU A 102 -3.26 -12.42 5.88
C LEU A 102 -2.73 -13.77 5.42
N SER A 103 -2.60 -14.71 6.35
CA SER A 103 -2.35 -16.13 6.06
C SER A 103 -3.64 -16.95 6.19
N PHE A 104 -3.68 -18.05 5.46
CA PHE A 104 -4.73 -19.06 5.49
C PHE A 104 -4.14 -20.46 5.65
#